data_AF-X1RIC1-F1
#
_entry.id   AF-X1RIC1-F1
#
_cell.length_a   1.000
_cell.length_b   1.000
_cell.length_c   1.000
_cell.angle_alpha   90.00
_cell.angle_beta   90.00
_cell.angle_gamma   90.00
#
_symmetry.space_group_name_H-M   'P 1'
#
loop_
_entity.id
_entity.type
_entity.pdbx_description
1 polymer ?
#
loop_
_entity_poly.entity_id
_entity_poly.type
_entity_poly.pdbx_seq_one_letter_code
_entity_poly.pdbx_strand_id
1 'polypeptide(L)'
;SSGPRKIDYPNELSFYDLSKFSYEAPGDGSHYAEDIRRIFPEDIWQHIFRFDRENIIKRIESIAFANISSWALIKQAINNCEVKSVWQTHDRAVKAELKNGEELSAVEPVIDDIINIAEAVEPKCGKILMGTE
;
A
#
# COMPACT_ATOMS: atom_id res chain seq x y z
N SER A 1 -5.24 -40.95 15.31
CA SER A 1 -3.85 -40.65 15.67
C SER A 1 -3.15 -40.14 14.42
N SER A 2 -3.01 -38.83 14.29
CA SER A 2 -2.44 -38.14 13.12
C SER A 2 -1.12 -37.49 13.52
N GLY A 3 -0.11 -38.34 13.75
CA GLY A 3 1.27 -37.89 13.85
C GLY A 3 1.91 -37.86 12.46
N PRO A 4 2.92 -36.99 12.23
CA PRO A 4 3.60 -36.92 10.95
C PRO A 4 4.29 -38.25 10.64
N ARG A 5 3.93 -38.85 9.50
CA ARG A 5 4.56 -40.07 8.99
C ARG A 5 5.81 -39.66 8.24
N LYS A 6 6.96 -40.26 8.57
CA LYS A 6 8.19 -40.07 7.80
C LYS A 6 7.95 -40.59 6.38
N ILE A 7 8.11 -39.72 5.39
CA ILE A 7 8.01 -40.07 3.97
C ILE A 7 9.43 -40.13 3.43
N ASP A 8 9.88 -41.31 3.01
CA ASP A 8 11.08 -41.46 2.22
C ASP A 8 10.76 -41.07 0.78
N TYR A 9 11.30 -39.94 0.33
CA TYR A 9 11.14 -39.49 -1.05
C TYR A 9 12.31 -39.98 -1.89
N PRO A 10 12.08 -40.83 -2.90
CA PRO A 10 13.09 -41.13 -3.89
C PRO A 10 13.06 -40.02 -4.94
N ASN A 11 13.92 -39.01 -4.77
CA ASN A 11 14.34 -38.02 -5.79
C ASN A 11 13.27 -37.21 -6.57
N GLU A 12 13.63 -35.94 -6.83
CA GLU A 12 13.12 -35.06 -7.90
C GLU A 12 11.74 -34.39 -7.75
N LEU A 13 11.75 -33.21 -7.10
CA LEU A 13 11.30 -31.86 -7.54
C LEU A 13 10.14 -31.66 -8.55
N SER A 14 9.35 -32.67 -8.84
CA SER A 14 8.15 -32.58 -9.66
C SER A 14 6.99 -33.21 -8.87
N PHE A 15 5.75 -32.91 -9.21
CA PHE A 15 4.53 -33.47 -8.59
C PHE A 15 3.94 -32.77 -7.35
N TYR A 16 4.10 -31.45 -7.21
CA TYR A 16 3.14 -30.70 -6.42
C TYR A 16 1.83 -30.55 -7.20
N ASP A 17 0.84 -31.37 -6.87
CA ASP A 17 -0.53 -31.26 -7.38
C ASP A 17 -1.21 -30.07 -6.69
N LEU A 18 -1.23 -28.92 -7.39
CA LEU A 18 -1.80 -27.66 -6.90
C LEU A 18 -3.28 -27.80 -6.48
N SER A 19 -4.01 -28.76 -7.05
CA SER A 19 -5.41 -29.01 -6.70
C SER A 19 -5.60 -29.61 -5.30
N LYS A 20 -4.52 -30.13 -4.70
CA LYS A 20 -4.51 -30.70 -3.35
C LYS A 20 -4.01 -29.73 -2.28
N PHE A 21 -3.60 -28.52 -2.65
CA PHE A 21 -3.28 -27.48 -1.68
C PHE A 21 -4.58 -26.86 -1.17
N SER A 22 -4.86 -27.00 0.13
CA SER A 22 -5.91 -26.22 0.76
C SER A 22 -5.38 -24.80 1.02
N TYR A 23 -6.01 -23.80 0.40
CA TYR A 23 -5.77 -22.39 0.69
C TYR A 23 -6.58 -21.94 1.93
N GLU A 24 -6.67 -22.79 2.95
CA GLU A 24 -7.20 -22.33 4.22
C GLU A 24 -6.27 -21.23 4.72
N ALA A 25 -6.82 -20.03 4.95
CA ALA A 25 -6.09 -18.98 5.61
C ALA A 25 -5.43 -19.58 6.87
N PRO A 26 -4.14 -19.31 7.12
CA PRO A 26 -3.47 -19.88 8.28
C PRO A 26 -4.35 -19.63 9.51
N GLY A 27 -4.76 -20.70 10.18
CA GLY A 27 -5.46 -20.57 11.45
C GLY A 27 -4.61 -19.74 12.41
N ASP A 28 -5.25 -19.14 13.40
CA ASP A 28 -4.63 -18.28 14.44
C ASP A 28 -3.54 -18.99 15.30
N GLY A 29 -3.20 -20.24 14.99
CA GLY A 29 -2.23 -21.05 15.68
C GLY A 29 -2.68 -21.55 17.05
N SER A 30 -3.93 -21.28 17.45
CA SER A 30 -4.52 -21.70 18.74
C SER A 30 -4.65 -23.22 18.91
N HIS A 31 -4.44 -23.98 17.84
CA HIS A 31 -4.44 -25.45 17.83
C HIS A 31 -3.06 -26.09 17.70
N TYR A 32 -2.00 -25.30 17.49
CA TYR A 32 -0.64 -25.84 17.46
C TYR A 32 -0.20 -26.29 18.85
N ALA A 33 0.59 -27.36 18.90
CA ALA A 33 1.24 -27.82 20.14
C ALA A 33 2.25 -26.77 20.64
N GLU A 34 2.52 -26.77 21.96
CA GLU A 34 3.31 -25.72 22.64
C GLU A 34 4.74 -25.60 22.09
N ASP A 35 5.31 -26.71 21.61
CA ASP A 35 6.62 -26.78 20.95
C ASP A 35 6.64 -26.07 19.59
N ILE A 36 5.58 -26.23 18.79
CA ILE A 36 5.38 -25.48 17.54
C ILE A 36 5.10 -24.01 17.84
N ARG A 37 4.44 -23.71 18.96
CA ARG A 37 4.28 -22.35 19.47
C ARG A 37 5.54 -21.75 20.10
N ARG A 38 6.70 -22.43 20.07
CA ARG A 38 7.96 -21.89 20.62
C ARG A 38 9.09 -21.84 19.59
N ILE A 39 8.77 -22.01 18.30
CA ILE A 39 9.75 -21.92 17.21
C ILE A 39 10.39 -20.53 17.17
N PHE A 40 9.64 -19.48 17.53
CA PHE A 40 10.15 -18.12 17.63
C PHE A 40 10.45 -17.73 19.08
N PRO A 41 11.50 -16.91 19.30
CA PRO A 41 11.72 -16.19 20.55
C PRO A 41 10.46 -15.45 21.06
N GLU A 42 10.29 -15.34 22.38
CA GLU A 42 9.09 -14.79 23.02
C GLU A 42 8.79 -13.34 22.58
N ASP A 43 9.82 -12.53 22.36
CA ASP A 43 9.70 -11.16 21.84
C ASP A 43 9.06 -11.13 20.43
N ILE A 44 9.39 -12.11 19.58
CA ILE A 44 8.77 -12.27 18.27
C ILE A 44 7.31 -12.76 18.40
N TRP A 45 7.00 -13.61 19.37
CA TRP A 45 5.61 -14.02 19.66
C TRP A 45 4.72 -12.83 20.00
N GLN A 46 5.20 -11.94 20.86
CA GLN A 46 4.44 -10.76 21.25
C GLN A 46 4.18 -9.82 20.06
N HIS A 47 5.05 -9.80 19.05
CA HIS A 47 4.84 -9.01 17.84
C HIS A 47 3.91 -9.70 16.81
N ILE A 48 4.02 -11.02 16.64
CA ILE A 48 3.20 -11.77 15.68
C ILE A 48 1.75 -11.90 16.17
N PHE A 49 1.53 -12.20 17.46
CA PHE A 49 0.21 -12.57 17.97
C PHE A 49 -0.57 -11.42 18.62
N ARG A 50 0.06 -10.26 18.86
CA ARG A 50 -0.64 -9.03 19.26
C ARG A 50 -1.02 -8.14 18.07
N PHE A 51 -1.18 -8.74 16.89
CA PHE A 51 -1.64 -8.04 15.70
C PHE A 51 -3.10 -7.60 15.90
N ASP A 52 -3.31 -6.30 16.14
CA ASP A 52 -4.66 -5.71 16.17
C ASP A 52 -5.09 -5.34 14.75
N ARG A 53 -5.74 -6.31 14.11
CA ARG A 53 -6.29 -6.16 12.76
C ARG A 53 -7.19 -4.94 12.62
N GLU A 54 -8.05 -4.69 13.60
CA GLU A 54 -9.04 -3.62 13.54
C GLU A 54 -8.39 -2.24 13.65
N ASN A 55 -7.37 -2.12 14.49
CA ASN A 55 -6.57 -0.89 14.57
C ASN A 55 -5.85 -0.59 13.25
N ILE A 56 -5.26 -1.62 12.63
CA ILE A 56 -4.54 -1.47 11.36
C ILE A 56 -5.49 -1.09 10.23
N ILE A 57 -6.66 -1.73 10.14
CA ILE A 57 -7.68 -1.38 9.15
C ILE A 57 -8.09 0.09 9.32
N LYS A 58 -8.43 0.51 10.55
CA LYS A 58 -8.79 1.91 10.83
C LYS A 58 -7.68 2.90 10.44
N ARG A 59 -6.42 2.54 10.69
CA ARG A 59 -5.28 3.37 10.31
C ARG A 59 -5.13 3.47 8.80
N ILE A 60 -5.27 2.35 8.08
CA ILE A 60 -5.22 2.32 6.61
C ILE A 60 -6.37 3.15 6.01
N GLU A 61 -7.58 3.00 6.53
CA GLU A 61 -8.76 3.77 6.09
C GLU A 61 -8.55 5.27 6.30
N SER A 62 -8.02 5.68 7.46
CA SER A 62 -7.70 7.08 7.75
C SER A 62 -6.66 7.65 6.80
N ILE A 63 -5.57 6.91 6.53
CA ILE A 63 -4.53 7.30 5.57
C ILE A 63 -5.12 7.42 4.15
N ALA A 64 -5.93 6.43 3.73
CA ALA A 64 -6.56 6.44 2.41
C ALA A 64 -7.52 7.63 2.26
N PHE A 65 -8.34 7.92 3.28
CA PHE A 65 -9.24 9.05 3.28
C PHE A 65 -8.49 10.39 3.22
N ALA A 66 -7.43 10.55 4.01
CA ALA A 66 -6.58 11.74 3.97
C ALA A 66 -5.95 11.92 2.58
N ASN A 67 -5.46 10.83 1.97
CA ASN A 67 -4.88 10.88 0.63
C ASN A 67 -5.90 11.29 -0.44
N ILE A 68 -7.10 10.69 -0.45
CA ILE A 68 -8.17 11.03 -1.39
C ILE A 68 -8.58 12.50 -1.24
N SER A 69 -8.67 12.98 -0.01
CA SER A 69 -9.02 14.37 0.29
C SER A 69 -7.94 15.33 -0.22
N SER A 70 -6.67 15.07 0.09
CA SER A 70 -5.55 15.88 -0.42
C SER A 70 -5.47 15.86 -1.94
N TRP A 71 -5.70 14.71 -2.58
CA TRP A 71 -5.74 14.61 -4.03
C TRP A 71 -6.86 15.47 -4.63
N ALA A 72 -8.05 15.46 -4.03
CA ALA A 72 -9.14 16.33 -4.45
C ALA A 72 -8.79 17.82 -4.32
N LEU A 73 -8.13 18.21 -3.23
CA LEU A 73 -7.66 19.59 -3.02
C LEU A 73 -6.64 20.02 -4.07
N ILE A 74 -5.67 19.15 -4.41
CA ILE A 74 -4.71 19.44 -5.49
C ILE A 74 -5.43 19.68 -6.80
N LYS A 75 -6.36 18.80 -7.19
CA LYS A 75 -7.15 18.98 -8.42
C LYS A 75 -7.96 20.26 -8.42
N GLN A 76 -8.52 20.64 -7.27
CA GLN A 76 -9.25 21.89 -7.13
C GLN A 76 -8.33 23.11 -7.28
N ALA A 77 -7.17 23.10 -6.62
CA ALA A 77 -6.19 24.17 -6.71
C ALA A 77 -5.66 24.36 -8.14
N ILE A 78 -5.43 23.27 -8.88
CA ILE A 78 -5.05 23.31 -10.30
C ILE A 78 -6.16 23.96 -11.13
N ASN A 79 -7.41 23.52 -10.95
CA ASN A 79 -8.56 24.08 -11.67
C ASN A 79 -8.83 25.56 -11.36
N ASN A 80 -8.49 26.00 -10.15
CA ASN A 80 -8.57 27.40 -9.71
C ASN A 80 -7.36 28.23 -10.13
N CYS A 81 -6.39 27.64 -10.85
CA CYS A 81 -5.14 28.27 -11.26
C CYS A 81 -4.31 28.78 -10.06
N GLU A 82 -4.39 28.12 -8.91
CA GLU A 82 -3.70 28.50 -7.66
C GLU A 82 -2.33 27.84 -7.55
N VAL A 83 -2.06 26.82 -8.36
CA VAL A 83 -0.79 26.08 -8.37
C VAL A 83 0.28 26.84 -9.15
N LYS A 84 1.49 26.86 -8.60
CA LYS A 84 2.70 27.43 -9.20
C LYS A 84 3.55 26.34 -9.84
N SER A 85 3.80 25.24 -9.12
CA SER A 85 4.60 24.12 -9.59
C SER A 85 4.08 22.79 -9.06
N VAL A 86 4.39 21.71 -9.77
CA VAL A 86 4.05 20.34 -9.40
C VAL A 86 5.24 19.43 -9.60
N TRP A 87 5.46 18.54 -8.63
CA TRP A 87 6.45 17.47 -8.68
C TRP A 87 5.75 16.12 -8.57
N GLN A 88 6.18 15.15 -9.36
CA GLN A 88 5.73 13.77 -9.31
C GLN A 88 6.94 12.84 -9.18
N THR A 89 6.79 11.74 -8.47
CA THR A 89 7.80 10.68 -8.32
C THR A 89 7.27 9.34 -8.83
N HIS A 90 8.16 8.40 -9.16
CA HIS A 90 7.80 7.06 -9.63
C HIS A 90 6.89 6.25 -8.69
N ASP A 91 6.84 6.58 -7.40
CA ASP A 91 5.92 5.96 -6.42
C ASP A 91 4.51 6.58 -6.41
N ARG A 92 4.21 7.46 -7.37
CA ARG A 92 2.97 8.25 -7.52
C ARG A 92 2.80 9.34 -6.46
N ALA A 93 3.83 9.66 -5.68
CA ALA A 93 3.74 10.82 -4.80
C ALA A 93 3.74 12.10 -5.65
N VAL A 94 2.83 13.00 -5.30
CA VAL A 94 2.64 14.29 -5.95
C VAL A 94 2.77 15.38 -4.90
N LYS A 95 3.58 16.38 -5.20
CA LYS A 95 3.74 17.59 -4.41
C LYS A 95 3.40 18.80 -5.25
N ALA A 96 2.43 19.59 -4.82
CA ALA A 96 2.02 20.82 -5.50
C ALA A 96 2.38 22.03 -4.62
N GLU A 97 3.15 22.96 -5.18
CA GLU A 97 3.44 24.27 -4.58
C GLU A 97 2.41 25.28 -5.08
N LEU A 98 1.68 25.89 -4.15
CA LEU A 98 0.70 26.92 -4.45
C LEU A 98 1.36 28.31 -4.58
N LYS A 99 0.71 29.22 -5.30
CA LYS A 99 1.17 30.60 -5.49
C LYS A 99 1.27 31.40 -4.18
N ASN A 100 0.53 30.99 -3.16
CA ASN A 100 0.60 31.58 -1.81
C ASN A 100 1.76 31.02 -0.96
N GLY A 101 2.53 30.05 -1.47
CA GLY A 101 3.66 29.41 -0.78
C GLY A 101 3.29 28.17 0.04
N GLU A 102 2.00 27.80 0.10
CA GLU A 102 1.59 26.54 0.73
C GLU A 102 1.93 25.34 -0.16
N GLU A 103 2.14 24.19 0.48
CA GLU A 103 2.43 22.93 -0.21
C GLU A 103 1.34 21.91 0.08
N LEU A 104 0.82 21.29 -0.98
CA LEU A 104 -0.10 20.16 -0.89
C LEU A 104 0.63 18.88 -1.32
N SER A 105 0.28 17.77 -0.70
CA SER A 105 0.88 16.46 -1.03
C SER A 105 -0.17 15.36 -1.00
N ALA A 106 -0.10 14.48 -1.99
CA ALA A 106 -0.96 13.31 -2.10
C ALA A 106 -0.28 12.23 -2.96
N VAL A 107 -0.89 11.06 -3.03
CA VAL A 107 -0.53 9.97 -3.94
C VAL A 107 -1.61 9.90 -5.02
N GLU A 108 -1.20 10.02 -6.27
CA GLU A 108 -2.13 9.89 -7.40
C GLU A 108 -2.59 8.43 -7.59
N PRO A 109 -3.84 8.21 -8.03
CA PRO A 109 -4.38 6.86 -8.20
C PRO A 109 -3.70 6.10 -9.34
N VAL A 110 -3.42 6.83 -10.43
CA VAL A 110 -2.79 6.32 -11.65
C VAL A 110 -1.58 7.20 -11.94
N ILE A 111 -0.47 6.57 -12.32
CA ILE A 111 0.74 7.32 -12.67
C ILE A 111 0.42 8.29 -13.83
N ASP A 112 0.97 9.49 -13.76
CA ASP A 112 0.85 10.57 -14.73
C ASP A 112 -0.54 11.23 -14.79
N ASP A 113 -1.47 10.90 -13.88
CA ASP A 113 -2.77 11.58 -13.80
C ASP A 113 -2.58 13.09 -13.56
N ILE A 114 -1.61 13.45 -12.72
CA ILE A 114 -1.29 14.85 -12.46
C ILE A 114 -0.81 15.62 -13.70
N ILE A 115 -0.06 14.94 -14.58
CA ILE A 115 0.48 15.52 -15.80
C ILE A 115 -0.67 15.84 -16.75
N ASN A 116 -1.55 14.87 -16.97
CA ASN A 116 -2.74 15.03 -17.79
C ASN A 116 -3.65 16.17 -17.29
N ILE A 117 -3.83 16.28 -15.97
CA ILE A 117 -4.64 17.34 -15.35
C ILE A 117 -3.99 18.71 -15.56
N ALA A 118 -2.67 18.83 -15.41
CA ALA A 118 -1.94 20.08 -15.61
C ALA A 118 -1.98 20.56 -17.08
N GLU A 119 -1.84 19.64 -18.04
CA GLU A 119 -1.93 19.93 -19.47
C GLU A 119 -3.36 20.34 -19.86
N ALA A 120 -4.38 19.66 -19.34
CA ALA A 120 -5.77 19.96 -19.64
C ALA A 120 -6.21 21.38 -19.24
N VAL A 121 -5.60 21.95 -18.19
CA VAL A 121 -5.90 23.31 -17.73
C VAL A 121 -5.00 24.38 -18.33
N GLU A 122 -3.98 24.02 -19.12
CA GLU A 122 -3.04 24.98 -19.74
C GLU A 122 -3.76 26.09 -20.52
N PRO A 123 -4.81 25.83 -21.34
CA PRO A 123 -5.53 26.89 -22.05
C PRO A 123 -6.20 27.92 -21.13
N LYS A 124 -6.51 27.54 -19.88
CA LYS A 124 -7.21 28.37 -18.88
C LYS A 124 -6.24 29.06 -17.92
N CYS A 125 -5.30 28.29 -17.38
CA CYS A 125 -4.43 28.71 -16.28
C CYS A 125 -3.02 29.09 -16.73
N GLY A 126 -2.68 28.84 -18.00
CA GLY A 126 -1.31 28.86 -18.49
C GLY A 126 -0.55 27.61 -18.09
N LYS A 127 0.70 27.51 -18.57
CA LYS A 127 1.56 26.36 -18.32
C LYS A 127 1.99 26.30 -16.85
N ILE A 128 1.72 25.18 -16.19
CA ILE A 128 2.19 24.90 -14.83
C ILE A 128 3.62 24.34 -14.91
N LEU A 129 4.51 24.81 -14.03
CA LEU A 129 5.86 24.25 -13.94
C LEU A 129 5.78 22.83 -13.39
N MET A 130 6.33 21.87 -14.12
CA MET A 130 6.24 20.46 -13.76
C MET A 130 7.60 19.79 -13.79
N GLY A 131 7.85 18.93 -12.81
CA GLY A 131 9.04 18.10 -12.73
C GLY A 131 8.70 16.68 -12.29
N THR A 132 9.56 15.73 -12.66
CA THR A 132 9.42 14.31 -12.38
C THR A 132 10.75 13.76 -11.85
N GLU A 133 10.69 12.87 -10.87
CA GLU A 133 11.83 12.04 -10.42
C GLU A 133 11.82 10.66 -11.08
#